data_AF-A0A411PE85-F1
#
_entry.id   AF-A0A411PE85-F1
#
_cell.length_a   1.000
_cell.length_b   1.000
_cell.length_c   1.000
_cell.angle_alpha   90.00
_cell.angle_beta   90.00
_cell.angle_gamma   90.00
#
_symmetry.space_group_name_H-M   'P 1'
#
loop_
_entity.id
_entity.type
_entity.pdbx_description
1 polymer ?
#
loop_
_entity_poly.entity_id
_entity_poly.type
_entity_poly.pdbx_seq_one_letter_code
_entity_poly.pdbx_strand_id
1 'polypeptide(L)'
;MRKRLISAALKIIPNRLQLKALEKAWHFVFANEKIEVGSHVRLNLQDFNVSWLVPVTKTEQSQGEQHPLTVSFTLEKLLECRRKSVLQTAIDDGCIHVEGDAAKAQVFKKAVKSVSQPHLDRLVSRCCSFLHIKPEPRIDLATVSVSDIECDEDIDFIRDSAISVQKKDTQQALRLMLVAQQARPSGSHINRKVKEYQAQLR
;
A
#
# COMPACT_ATOMS: atom_id res chain seq x y z
N MET A 1 7.71 -19.11 -9.45
CA MET A 1 8.42 -19.54 -8.21
C MET A 1 7.81 -18.96 -6.93
N ARG A 2 7.48 -17.66 -6.87
CA ARG A 2 6.86 -17.00 -5.69
C ARG A 2 5.52 -17.60 -5.24
N LYS A 3 4.59 -17.93 -6.16
CA LYS A 3 3.26 -18.50 -5.82
C LYS A 3 3.32 -19.83 -5.04
N ARG A 4 4.20 -20.77 -5.42
CA ARG A 4 4.34 -22.07 -4.73
C ARG A 4 4.87 -21.92 -3.30
N LEU A 5 5.85 -21.03 -3.09
CA LEU A 5 6.39 -20.74 -1.77
C LEU A 5 5.34 -20.10 -0.86
N ILE A 6 4.57 -19.15 -1.38
CA ILE A 6 3.48 -18.52 -0.63
C ILE A 6 2.39 -19.54 -0.30
N SER A 7 2.00 -20.42 -1.24
CA SER A 7 1.08 -21.52 -0.95
C SER A 7 1.56 -22.41 0.18
N ALA A 8 2.84 -22.83 0.13
CA ALA A 8 3.43 -23.67 1.17
C ALA A 8 3.45 -22.95 2.52
N ALA A 9 3.85 -21.67 2.55
CA ALA A 9 3.83 -20.87 3.76
C ALA A 9 2.42 -20.74 4.35
N LEU A 10 1.41 -20.46 3.53
CA LEU A 10 0.01 -20.38 3.96
C LEU A 10 -0.54 -21.73 4.48
N LYS A 11 -0.01 -22.86 4.02
CA LYS A 11 -0.39 -24.19 4.53
C LYS A 11 0.34 -24.56 5.82
N ILE A 12 1.60 -24.15 5.96
CA ILE A 12 2.46 -24.49 7.12
C ILE A 12 2.13 -23.61 8.33
N ILE A 13 1.87 -22.32 8.12
CA ILE A 13 1.58 -21.40 9.23
C ILE A 13 0.21 -21.75 9.81
N PRO A 14 0.08 -21.98 11.13
CA PRO A 14 -1.21 -22.25 11.77
C PRO A 14 -2.23 -21.15 11.49
N ASN A 15 -3.47 -21.52 11.13
CA ASN A 15 -4.55 -20.58 10.80
C ASN A 15 -4.77 -19.52 11.90
N ARG A 16 -4.64 -19.91 13.18
CA ARG A 16 -4.72 -18.98 14.32
C ARG A 16 -3.70 -17.84 14.26
N LEU A 17 -2.48 -18.12 13.79
CA LEU A 17 -1.45 -17.08 13.64
C LEU A 17 -1.72 -16.19 12.44
N GLN A 18 -2.21 -16.77 11.34
CA GLN A 18 -2.63 -16.00 10.15
C GLN A 18 -3.74 -15.01 10.51
N LEU A 19 -4.79 -15.47 11.21
CA LEU A 19 -5.90 -14.62 11.65
C LEU A 19 -5.43 -13.48 12.56
N LYS A 20 -4.58 -13.78 13.56
CA LYS A 20 -4.00 -12.74 14.43
C LYS A 20 -3.18 -11.71 13.66
N ALA A 21 -2.46 -12.12 12.62
CA ALA A 21 -1.69 -11.21 11.78
C ALA A 21 -2.62 -10.31 10.94
N LEU A 22 -3.68 -10.89 10.36
CA LEU A 22 -4.68 -10.16 9.58
C LEU A 22 -5.46 -9.16 10.46
N GLU A 23 -5.88 -9.56 11.66
CA GLU A 23 -6.55 -8.68 12.62
C GLU A 23 -5.66 -7.49 13.00
N LYS A 24 -4.38 -7.74 13.30
CA LYS A 24 -3.41 -6.66 13.59
C LYS A 24 -3.20 -5.75 12.38
N ALA A 25 -3.11 -6.30 11.18
CA ALA A 25 -2.96 -5.52 9.96
C ALA A 25 -4.20 -4.65 9.70
N TRP A 26 -5.40 -5.20 9.90
CA TRP A 26 -6.66 -4.48 9.79
C TRP A 26 -6.70 -3.27 10.72
N HIS A 27 -6.48 -3.49 12.02
CA HIS A 27 -6.48 -2.41 13.01
C HIS A 27 -5.37 -1.39 12.79
N PHE A 28 -4.24 -1.80 12.21
CA PHE A 28 -3.16 -0.89 11.88
C PHE A 28 -3.52 0.03 10.70
N VAL A 29 -4.06 -0.54 9.61
CA VAL A 29 -4.44 0.21 8.40
C VAL A 29 -5.58 1.17 8.70
N PHE A 30 -6.56 0.73 9.48
CA PHE A 30 -7.77 1.49 9.78
C PHE A 30 -7.78 2.09 11.20
N ALA A 31 -6.60 2.35 11.78
CA ALA A 31 -6.46 2.82 13.16
C ALA A 31 -7.27 4.10 13.46
N ASN A 32 -7.46 4.96 12.46
CA ASN A 32 -8.13 6.25 12.60
C ASN A 32 -9.61 6.21 12.17
N GLU A 33 -10.12 5.06 11.73
CA GLU A 33 -11.47 4.95 11.20
C GLU A 33 -12.28 3.88 11.93
N LYS A 34 -13.49 4.26 12.35
CA LYS A 34 -14.49 3.29 12.79
C LYS A 34 -15.17 2.72 11.56
N ILE A 35 -14.78 1.50 11.19
CA ILE A 35 -15.39 0.80 10.06
C ILE A 35 -16.56 -0.02 10.58
N GLU A 36 -17.77 0.45 10.31
CA GLU A 36 -19.02 -0.24 10.66
C GLU A 36 -19.45 -1.19 9.53
N VAL A 37 -18.62 -2.19 9.24
CA VAL A 37 -18.89 -3.24 8.23
C VAL A 37 -19.42 -4.54 8.84
N GLY A 38 -19.78 -4.50 10.12
CA GLY A 38 -20.19 -5.67 10.90
C GLY A 38 -19.10 -6.16 11.84
N SER A 39 -19.32 -7.35 12.38
CA SER A 39 -18.44 -7.98 13.36
C SER A 39 -17.22 -8.65 12.71
N HIS A 40 -17.40 -9.16 11.49
CA HIS A 40 -16.39 -9.90 10.74
C HIS A 40 -16.38 -9.52 9.26
N VAL A 41 -15.19 -9.57 8.67
CA VAL A 41 -14.97 -9.47 7.22
C VAL A 41 -14.31 -10.76 6.75
N ARG A 42 -14.86 -11.34 5.69
CA ARG A 42 -14.26 -12.49 5.02
C ARG A 42 -13.27 -12.01 3.97
N LEU A 43 -12.01 -12.43 4.09
CA LEU A 43 -10.98 -12.19 3.08
C LEU A 43 -10.73 -13.49 2.32
N ASN A 44 -10.88 -13.47 0.99
CA ASN A 44 -10.73 -14.64 0.14
C ASN A 44 -9.60 -14.45 -0.87
N LEU A 45 -8.59 -15.31 -0.78
CA LEU A 45 -7.48 -15.37 -1.70
C LEU A 45 -7.74 -16.47 -2.74
N GLN A 46 -8.27 -16.06 -3.89
CA GLN A 46 -8.87 -16.93 -4.90
C GLN A 46 -7.88 -17.95 -5.47
N ASP A 47 -6.66 -17.53 -5.76
CA ASP A 47 -5.64 -18.37 -6.41
C ASP A 47 -5.06 -19.46 -5.51
N PHE A 48 -5.37 -19.41 -4.20
CA PHE A 48 -4.98 -20.45 -3.24
C PHE A 48 -6.17 -21.15 -2.57
N ASN A 49 -7.41 -20.73 -2.90
CA ASN A 49 -8.64 -21.20 -2.23
C ASN A 49 -8.53 -21.10 -0.70
N VAL A 50 -7.99 -19.98 -0.21
CA VAL A 50 -7.84 -19.71 1.23
C VAL A 50 -8.79 -18.58 1.62
N SER A 51 -9.56 -18.80 2.67
CA SER A 51 -10.49 -17.81 3.20
C SER A 51 -10.26 -17.61 4.69
N TRP A 52 -10.23 -16.35 5.12
CA TRP A 52 -10.12 -15.95 6.52
C TRP A 52 -11.36 -15.17 6.93
N LEU A 53 -11.92 -15.47 8.10
CA LEU A 53 -12.96 -14.65 8.72
C LEU A 53 -12.30 -13.78 9.80
N VAL A 54 -12.04 -12.53 9.45
CA VAL A 54 -11.27 -11.59 10.27
C VAL A 54 -12.22 -10.78 11.15
N PRO A 55 -12.05 -10.77 12.49
CA PRO A 55 -12.84 -9.92 13.36
C PRO A 55 -12.47 -8.45 13.14
N VAL A 56 -13.48 -7.60 12.95
CA VAL A 56 -13.32 -6.15 12.73
C VAL A 56 -13.52 -5.37 14.02
N THR A 57 -14.38 -5.88 14.90
CA THR A 57 -14.67 -5.30 16.22
C THR A 57 -14.12 -6.19 17.32
N LYS A 58 -13.55 -5.59 18.37
CA LYS A 58 -13.01 -6.31 19.54
C LYS A 58 -14.09 -6.92 20.46
N THR A 59 -15.36 -6.74 20.15
CA THR A 59 -16.47 -7.31 20.92
C THR A 59 -16.51 -8.82 20.72
N GLU A 60 -16.11 -9.56 21.75
CA GLU A 60 -16.00 -11.04 21.80
C GLU A 60 -17.35 -11.77 21.66
N GLN A 61 -18.46 -11.03 21.57
CA GLN A 61 -19.81 -11.57 21.50
C GLN A 61 -20.51 -11.06 20.24
N SER A 62 -20.29 -11.76 19.13
CA SER A 62 -21.17 -11.64 17.96
C SER A 62 -21.42 -13.06 17.50
N GLN A 63 -22.62 -13.56 17.82
CA GLN A 63 -23.13 -14.78 17.22
C GLN A 63 -23.00 -14.64 15.69
N GLY A 64 -22.44 -15.66 15.05
CA GLY A 64 -21.95 -15.61 13.67
C GLY A 64 -22.87 -14.82 12.74
N GLU A 65 -22.36 -13.69 12.26
CA GLU A 65 -23.05 -12.85 11.29
C GLU A 65 -23.33 -13.70 10.04
N GLN A 66 -24.59 -13.91 9.69
CA GLN A 66 -24.99 -14.84 8.62
C GLN A 66 -24.43 -14.44 7.25
N HIS A 67 -24.21 -13.13 7.03
CA HIS A 67 -23.71 -12.58 5.76
C HIS A 67 -22.61 -11.55 6.02
N PRO A 68 -21.37 -11.99 6.30
CA PRO A 68 -20.24 -11.07 6.46
C PRO A 68 -19.87 -10.46 5.10
N LEU A 69 -19.37 -9.23 5.12
CA LEU A 69 -18.77 -8.62 3.94
C LEU A 69 -17.60 -9.50 3.46
N THR A 70 -17.59 -9.85 2.19
CA THR A 70 -16.56 -10.70 1.58
C THR A 70 -15.71 -9.88 0.61
N VAL A 71 -14.40 -9.89 0.80
CA VAL A 71 -13.42 -9.23 -0.09
C VAL A 71 -12.58 -10.32 -0.73
N SER A 72 -12.73 -10.47 -2.04
CA SER A 72 -12.03 -11.50 -2.84
C SER A 72 -10.97 -10.87 -3.73
N PHE A 73 -9.78 -11.46 -3.77
CA PHE A 73 -8.64 -10.97 -4.54
C PHE A 73 -7.71 -12.12 -4.95
N THR A 74 -6.84 -11.85 -5.93
CA THR A 74 -5.72 -12.73 -6.29
C THR A 74 -4.43 -12.20 -5.67
N LEU A 75 -3.46 -13.08 -5.42
CA LEU A 75 -2.16 -12.66 -4.89
C LEU A 75 -1.46 -11.67 -5.81
N GLU A 76 -1.55 -11.89 -7.12
CA GLU A 76 -0.93 -11.03 -8.12
C GLU A 76 -1.45 -9.60 -8.01
N LYS A 77 -2.78 -9.44 -7.94
CA LYS A 77 -3.37 -8.12 -7.77
C LYS A 77 -3.01 -7.49 -6.43
N LEU A 78 -3.01 -8.28 -5.35
CA LEU A 78 -2.61 -7.79 -4.04
C LEU A 78 -1.16 -7.27 -4.02
N LEU A 79 -0.24 -7.94 -4.73
CA LEU A 79 1.16 -7.53 -4.83
C LEU A 79 1.36 -6.26 -5.67
N GLU A 80 0.46 -5.96 -6.60
CA GLU A 80 0.44 -4.69 -7.36
C GLU A 80 -0.11 -3.53 -6.52
N CYS A 81 -1.04 -3.79 -5.59
CA CYS A 81 -1.69 -2.80 -4.74
C CYS A 81 -0.80 -2.25 -3.60
N ARG A 82 0.48 -1.95 -3.90
CA ARG A 82 1.38 -1.26 -2.97
C ARG A 82 1.08 0.24 -2.86
N ARG A 83 0.50 0.80 -3.92
CA ARG A 83 0.08 2.21 -4.00
C ARG A 83 -1.40 2.34 -3.64
N LYS A 84 -1.75 3.39 -2.92
CA LYS A 84 -3.11 3.76 -2.56
C LYS A 84 -3.98 3.92 -3.81
N SER A 85 -3.52 4.68 -4.81
CA SER A 85 -4.22 4.87 -6.07
C SER A 85 -4.52 3.54 -6.78
N VAL A 86 -3.53 2.63 -6.84
CA VAL A 86 -3.67 1.31 -7.47
C VAL A 86 -4.62 0.42 -6.68
N LEU A 87 -4.58 0.46 -5.35
CA LEU A 87 -5.54 -0.28 -4.50
C LEU A 87 -6.98 0.20 -4.72
N GLN A 88 -7.19 1.53 -4.77
CA GLN A 88 -8.51 2.11 -5.03
C GLN A 88 -9.04 1.74 -6.41
N THR A 89 -8.20 1.91 -7.44
CA THR A 89 -8.53 1.55 -8.83
C THR A 89 -8.87 0.07 -8.92
N ALA A 90 -8.10 -0.82 -8.27
CA ALA A 90 -8.38 -2.25 -8.26
C ALA A 90 -9.74 -2.61 -7.64
N ILE A 91 -10.20 -1.85 -6.65
CA ILE A 91 -11.53 -2.04 -6.03
C ILE A 91 -12.64 -1.46 -6.91
N ASP A 92 -12.41 -0.27 -7.48
CA ASP A 92 -13.39 0.43 -8.31
C ASP A 92 -13.62 -0.30 -9.64
N ASP A 93 -12.56 -0.86 -10.24
CA ASP A 93 -12.62 -1.69 -11.47
C ASP A 93 -13.02 -3.15 -11.21
N GLY A 94 -13.26 -3.54 -9.94
CA GLY A 94 -13.72 -4.87 -9.56
C GLY A 94 -12.67 -5.99 -9.60
N CYS A 95 -11.39 -5.66 -9.84
CA CYS A 95 -10.27 -6.60 -9.72
C CYS A 95 -10.11 -7.13 -8.28
N ILE A 96 -10.45 -6.30 -7.29
CA ILE A 96 -10.70 -6.70 -5.91
C ILE A 96 -12.21 -6.66 -5.71
N HIS A 97 -12.84 -7.83 -5.66
CA HIS A 97 -14.29 -7.95 -5.58
C HIS A 97 -14.76 -7.80 -4.14
N VAL A 98 -15.71 -6.89 -3.90
CA VAL A 98 -16.32 -6.66 -2.59
C VAL A 98 -17.79 -7.05 -2.68
N GLU A 99 -18.16 -8.13 -2.00
CA GLU A 99 -19.49 -8.74 -2.00
C GLU A 99 -20.12 -8.65 -0.61
N GLY A 100 -21.42 -8.40 -0.53
CA GLY A 100 -22.19 -8.33 0.71
C GLY A 100 -23.28 -7.28 0.64
N ASP A 101 -23.78 -6.87 1.81
CA ASP A 101 -24.72 -5.77 1.92
C ASP A 101 -24.16 -4.49 1.27
N ALA A 102 -24.98 -3.83 0.44
CA ALA A 102 -24.55 -2.69 -0.36
C ALA A 102 -24.08 -1.51 0.51
N ALA A 103 -24.72 -1.28 1.67
CA ALA A 103 -24.30 -0.23 2.58
C ALA A 103 -22.95 -0.56 3.23
N LYS A 104 -22.76 -1.80 3.69
CA LYS A 104 -21.46 -2.26 4.21
C LYS A 104 -20.35 -2.17 3.16
N ALA A 105 -20.63 -2.59 1.92
CA ALA A 105 -19.66 -2.50 0.83
C ALA A 105 -19.25 -1.04 0.55
N GLN A 106 -20.20 -0.10 0.58
CA GLN A 106 -19.89 1.33 0.43
C GLN A 106 -19.08 1.89 1.60
N VAL A 107 -19.41 1.51 2.85
CA VAL A 107 -18.61 1.88 4.03
C VAL A 107 -17.19 1.37 3.91
N PHE A 108 -17.00 0.11 3.51
CA PHE A 108 -15.67 -0.47 3.28
C PHE A 108 -14.91 0.27 2.18
N LYS A 109 -15.54 0.53 1.02
CA LYS A 109 -14.90 1.27 -0.08
C LYS A 109 -14.48 2.67 0.35
N LYS A 110 -15.33 3.37 1.11
CA LYS A 110 -14.99 4.68 1.69
C LYS A 110 -13.80 4.57 2.66
N ALA A 111 -13.77 3.53 3.48
CA ALA A 111 -12.67 3.31 4.40
C ALA A 111 -11.35 2.97 3.69
N VAL A 112 -11.38 2.23 2.58
CA VAL A 112 -10.16 2.04 1.77
C VAL A 112 -9.70 3.36 1.15
N LYS A 113 -10.63 4.28 0.83
CA LYS A 113 -10.28 5.59 0.27
C LYS A 113 -9.56 6.51 1.26
N SER A 114 -9.80 6.36 2.55
CA SER A 114 -9.17 7.15 3.60
C SER A 114 -7.75 6.68 3.97
N VAL A 115 -7.40 5.43 3.65
CA VAL A 115 -6.09 4.85 3.96
C VAL A 115 -4.99 5.76 3.41
N SER A 116 -3.99 6.07 4.24
CA SER A 116 -2.85 6.88 3.83
C SER A 116 -1.74 6.01 3.24
N GLN A 117 -1.03 6.52 2.23
CA GLN A 117 0.12 5.81 1.67
C GLN A 117 1.20 5.50 2.73
N PRO A 118 1.55 6.42 3.66
CA PRO A 118 2.52 6.12 4.71
C PRO A 118 2.13 4.94 5.62
N HIS A 119 0.82 4.73 5.88
CA HIS A 119 0.38 3.57 6.64
C HIS A 119 0.55 2.27 5.85
N LEU A 120 0.23 2.26 4.55
CA LEU A 120 0.48 1.10 3.69
C LEU A 120 1.97 0.77 3.62
N ASP A 121 2.83 1.78 3.39
CA ASP A 121 4.28 1.60 3.31
C ASP A 121 4.85 1.04 4.63
N ARG A 122 4.38 1.53 5.79
CA ARG A 122 4.78 0.98 7.10
C ARG A 122 4.33 -0.46 7.30
N LEU A 123 3.12 -0.82 6.85
CA LEU A 123 2.63 -2.20 6.93
C LEU A 123 3.52 -3.12 6.09
N VAL A 124 3.77 -2.76 4.83
CA VAL A 124 4.64 -3.52 3.93
C VAL A 124 6.05 -3.65 4.50
N SER A 125 6.63 -2.56 4.98
CA SER A 125 7.96 -2.55 5.61
C SER A 125 8.02 -3.49 6.82
N ARG A 126 6.99 -3.48 7.67
CA ARG A 126 6.91 -4.39 8.83
C ARG A 126 6.80 -5.86 8.40
N CYS A 127 6.01 -6.16 7.37
CA CYS A 127 5.90 -7.51 6.82
C CYS A 127 7.24 -7.98 6.21
N CYS A 128 7.90 -7.14 5.42
CA CYS A 128 9.21 -7.42 4.83
C CYS A 128 10.28 -7.63 5.92
N SER A 129 10.33 -6.75 6.92
CA SER A 129 11.25 -6.85 8.05
C SER A 129 11.06 -8.15 8.85
N PHE A 130 9.81 -8.52 9.13
CA PHE A 130 9.49 -9.79 9.80
C PHE A 130 9.98 -11.01 9.02
N LEU A 131 9.95 -10.94 7.70
CA LEU A 131 10.44 -12.00 6.82
C LEU A 131 11.94 -11.89 6.50
N HIS A 132 12.65 -10.91 7.08
CA HIS A 132 14.03 -10.55 6.72
C HIS A 132 14.23 -10.30 5.20
N ILE A 133 13.19 -9.82 4.54
CA ILE A 133 13.20 -9.43 3.12
C ILE A 133 13.46 -7.94 3.05
N LYS A 134 14.42 -7.52 2.22
CA LYS A 134 14.61 -6.10 1.92
C LYS A 134 13.40 -5.60 1.11
N PRO A 135 12.66 -4.58 1.57
CA PRO A 135 11.56 -4.04 0.78
C PRO A 135 12.11 -3.44 -0.52
N GLU A 136 11.48 -3.79 -1.64
CA GLU A 136 11.75 -3.15 -2.92
C GLU A 136 11.24 -1.69 -2.86
N PRO A 137 11.99 -0.70 -3.34
CA PRO A 137 11.53 0.68 -3.39
C PRO A 137 10.28 0.79 -4.26
N ARG A 138 9.29 1.57 -3.79
CA ARG A 138 8.01 1.78 -4.51
C ARG A 138 8.16 2.66 -5.75
N ILE A 139 9.16 3.53 -5.74
CA ILE A 139 9.45 4.48 -6.81
C ILE A 139 10.70 4.01 -7.53
N ASP A 140 10.56 3.74 -8.83
CA ASP A 140 11.70 3.54 -9.72
C ASP A 140 12.26 4.90 -10.13
N LEU A 141 13.43 5.24 -9.56
CA LEU A 141 14.12 6.49 -9.86
C LEU A 141 14.52 6.62 -11.33
N ALA A 142 14.53 5.55 -12.12
CA ALA A 142 14.85 5.60 -13.55
C ALA A 142 13.66 6.06 -14.40
N THR A 143 12.42 5.84 -13.98
CA THR A 143 11.21 6.17 -14.75
C THR A 143 10.21 7.06 -14.00
N VAL A 144 10.57 7.52 -12.80
CA VAL A 144 9.68 8.31 -11.94
C VAL A 144 9.11 9.55 -12.63
N SER A 145 7.81 9.74 -12.41
CA SER A 145 7.00 10.87 -12.85
C SER A 145 6.22 11.47 -11.68
N VAL A 146 5.56 12.60 -11.90
CA VAL A 146 4.73 13.25 -10.87
C VAL A 146 3.55 12.36 -10.45
N SER A 147 2.99 11.57 -11.36
CA SER A 147 1.90 10.63 -11.05
C SER A 147 2.31 9.47 -10.14
N ASP A 148 3.61 9.24 -9.92
CA ASP A 148 4.10 8.20 -9.02
C ASP A 148 4.14 8.65 -7.55
N ILE A 149 3.90 9.94 -7.28
CA ILE A 149 4.04 10.57 -5.96
C ILE A 149 2.70 10.52 -5.24
N GLU A 150 2.67 9.85 -4.09
CA GLU A 150 1.45 9.61 -3.29
C GLU A 150 1.47 10.39 -1.96
N CYS A 151 2.65 10.79 -1.48
CA CYS A 151 2.81 11.52 -0.23
C CYS A 151 4.08 12.39 -0.21
N ASP A 152 4.21 13.23 0.83
CA ASP A 152 5.36 14.13 0.99
C ASP A 152 6.69 13.40 1.17
N GLU A 153 6.66 12.20 1.75
CA GLU A 153 7.84 11.34 1.91
C GLU A 153 8.40 10.87 0.56
N ASP A 154 7.57 10.74 -0.48
CA ASP A 154 8.03 10.42 -1.84
C ASP A 154 8.82 11.55 -2.45
N ILE A 155 8.34 12.79 -2.26
CA ILE A 155 9.01 14.00 -2.73
C ILE A 155 10.39 14.10 -2.07
N ASP A 156 10.44 13.85 -0.77
CA ASP A 156 11.67 13.86 0.02
C ASP A 156 12.63 12.74 -0.41
N PHE A 157 12.12 11.54 -0.66
CA PHE A 157 12.91 10.42 -1.20
C PHE A 157 13.52 10.74 -2.57
N ILE A 158 12.73 11.29 -3.49
CA ILE A 158 13.20 11.70 -4.83
C ILE A 158 14.25 12.81 -4.72
N ARG A 159 13.98 13.82 -3.89
CA ARG A 159 14.92 14.93 -3.61
C ARG A 159 16.25 14.41 -3.07
N ASP A 160 16.22 13.55 -2.07
CA ASP A 160 17.44 13.05 -1.42
C ASP A 160 18.22 12.12 -2.36
N SER A 161 17.51 11.35 -3.19
CA SER A 161 18.11 10.55 -4.26
C SER A 161 18.79 11.40 -5.33
N ALA A 162 18.16 12.53 -5.73
CA ALA A 162 18.76 13.48 -6.65
C ALA A 162 20.07 14.08 -6.10
N ILE A 163 20.07 14.46 -4.82
CA ILE A 163 21.27 14.98 -4.14
C ILE A 163 22.37 13.92 -4.07
N SER A 164 22.01 12.66 -3.84
CA SER A 164 22.95 11.55 -3.76
C SER A 164 23.63 11.27 -5.11
N VAL A 165 22.87 11.30 -6.21
CA VAL A 165 23.40 10.99 -7.55
C VAL A 165 24.11 12.16 -8.22
N GLN A 166 23.91 13.40 -7.75
CA GLN A 166 24.45 14.63 -8.37
C GLN A 166 25.94 14.59 -8.70
N LYS A 167 26.77 13.91 -7.88
CA LYS A 167 28.22 13.84 -8.10
C LYS A 167 28.61 12.91 -9.24
N LYS A 168 27.73 11.96 -9.60
CA LYS A 168 27.97 10.93 -10.62
C LYS A 168 27.25 11.28 -11.92
N ASP A 169 26.02 11.78 -11.82
CA ASP A 169 25.17 12.11 -12.96
C ASP A 169 24.30 13.33 -12.63
N THR A 170 24.78 14.51 -13.00
CA THR A 170 24.07 15.78 -12.79
C THR A 170 22.78 15.85 -13.63
N GLN A 171 22.74 15.19 -14.79
CA GLN A 171 21.55 15.21 -15.65
C GLN A 171 20.41 14.40 -15.03
N GLN A 172 20.71 13.21 -14.50
CA GLN A 172 19.75 12.42 -13.74
C GLN A 172 19.30 13.17 -12.47
N ALA A 173 20.23 13.80 -11.75
CA ALA A 173 19.91 14.61 -10.57
C ALA A 173 18.96 15.76 -10.90
N LEU A 174 19.20 16.49 -12.00
CA LEU A 174 18.31 17.55 -12.47
C LEU A 174 16.92 17.00 -12.79
N ARG A 175 16.82 15.88 -13.52
CA ARG A 175 15.53 15.27 -13.86
C ARG A 175 14.72 14.92 -12.61
N LEU A 176 15.34 14.24 -11.65
CA LEU A 176 14.69 13.88 -10.38
C LEU A 176 14.24 15.13 -9.60
N MET A 177 15.09 16.16 -9.54
CA MET A 177 14.76 17.40 -8.84
C MET A 177 13.63 18.18 -9.52
N LEU A 178 13.51 18.12 -10.85
CA LEU A 178 12.38 18.70 -11.58
C LEU A 178 11.06 17.97 -11.27
N VAL A 179 11.09 16.64 -11.15
CA VAL A 179 9.90 15.88 -10.71
C VAL A 179 9.49 16.29 -9.30
N ALA A 180 10.45 16.40 -8.38
CA ALA A 180 10.19 16.89 -7.02
C ALA A 180 9.67 18.34 -7.00
N GLN A 181 10.16 19.21 -7.90
CA GLN A 181 9.70 20.59 -8.04
C GLN A 181 8.25 20.66 -8.53
N GLN A 182 7.90 19.85 -9.53
CA GLN A 182 6.53 19.80 -10.05
C GLN A 182 5.54 19.34 -8.97
N ALA A 183 5.94 18.38 -8.12
CA ALA A 183 5.14 17.92 -7.00
C ALA A 183 5.08 18.92 -5.83
N ARG A 184 6.13 19.72 -5.61
CA ARG A 184 6.20 20.76 -4.56
C ARG A 184 6.75 22.10 -5.10
N PRO A 185 5.95 22.88 -5.86
CA PRO A 185 6.43 24.09 -6.56
C PRO A 185 6.98 25.17 -5.63
N SER A 186 6.41 25.28 -4.43
CA SER A 186 6.82 26.29 -3.42
C SER A 186 8.03 25.85 -2.58
N GLY A 187 8.65 24.71 -2.86
CA GLY A 187 9.78 24.18 -2.10
C GLY A 187 11.08 24.96 -2.35
N SER A 188 11.44 25.87 -1.43
CA SER A 188 12.63 26.73 -1.57
C SER A 188 13.93 25.96 -1.82
N HIS A 189 14.14 24.86 -1.09
CA HIS A 189 15.33 24.02 -1.24
C HIS A 189 15.40 23.35 -2.62
N ILE A 190 14.27 22.79 -3.08
CA ILE A 190 14.17 22.12 -4.38
C ILE A 190 14.42 23.14 -5.50
N ASN A 191 13.76 24.30 -5.45
CA ASN A 191 13.92 25.37 -6.42
C ASN A 191 15.36 25.87 -6.52
N ARG A 192 16.04 26.02 -5.38
CA ARG A 192 17.47 26.37 -5.35
C ARG A 192 18.32 25.32 -6.04
N LYS A 193 18.10 24.03 -5.73
CA LYS A 193 18.86 22.91 -6.32
C LYS A 193 18.64 22.76 -7.82
N VAL A 194 17.41 22.94 -8.31
CA VAL A 194 17.13 22.96 -9.76
C VAL A 194 17.99 24.00 -10.48
N LYS A 195 18.05 25.22 -9.95
CA LYS A 195 18.87 26.30 -10.51
C LYS A 195 20.36 25.96 -10.48
N GLU A 196 20.85 25.39 -9.37
CA GLU A 196 22.25 24.94 -9.25
C GLU A 196 22.60 23.89 -10.32
N TYR A 197 21.76 22.87 -10.51
CA TYR A 197 22.00 21.81 -11.49
C TYR A 197 21.93 22.30 -12.93
N GLN A 198 20.97 23.20 -13.24
CA GLN A 198 20.89 23.84 -14.55
C GLN A 198 22.13 24.67 -14.87
N ALA A 199 22.73 25.33 -13.87
CA ALA A 199 23.95 26.10 -14.06
C ALA A 199 25.18 25.23 -14.30
N GLN A 200 25.24 24.02 -13.72
CA GLN A 200 26.35 23.07 -13.90
C GLN A 200 26.34 22.35 -15.25
N LEU A 201 25.18 22.29 -15.91
CA LEU A 201 25.00 21.64 -17.22
C LEU A 201 25.05 22.63 -18.40
N ARG A 202 25.23 23.92 -18.12
CA ARG A 202 25.47 24.96 -19.13
C ARG A 202 26.97 25.15 -19.33
#